data_AF-D8RQ76-F1
#
_entry.id   AF-D8RQ76-F1
#
_cell.length_a   1.000
_cell.length_b   1.000
_cell.length_c   1.000
_cell.angle_alpha   90.00
_cell.angle_beta   90.00
_cell.angle_gamma   90.00
#
_symmetry.space_group_name_H-M   'P 1'
#
loop_
_entity.id
_entity.type
_entity.pdbx_description
1 polymer ?
#
loop_
_entity_poly.entity_id
_entity_poly.type
_entity_poly.pdbx_seq_one_letter_code
_entity_poly.pdbx_strand_id
1 'polypeptide(L)'
;MAICSENPAAPKKNVVYVRRAERTEQAPICKTPKLKEVLPLKQSFFECDAVDLAPRLLGKLLRREDVVLQITEVEAYRQDDTACHARFGKTPRTAPLFGQGGHAYVYLCYGLHVMLNVVADKDGVGAAVLIRSCAPVSGLETIQTRRKQQTIKPILLTGPGKIGQALGLTTQWSSHPLFSPGGLEILDGSSPDAILVGPRVGIEYALPKDVIALWRFAIAGTPWVSAPRNTLQLQKHL
;
A
#
# COMPACT_ATOMS: atom_id res chain seq x y z
N MET A 1 30.09 62.58 -32.05
CA MET A 1 29.01 63.22 -32.83
C MET A 1 28.86 62.45 -34.14
N ALA A 2 27.63 62.01 -34.40
CA ALA A 2 27.04 61.47 -35.63
C ALA A 2 27.91 60.68 -36.63
N ILE A 3 27.56 59.41 -36.85
CA ILE A 3 27.06 58.95 -38.16
C ILE A 3 26.30 57.61 -38.01
N CYS A 4 25.04 57.63 -38.44
CA CYS A 4 24.23 56.45 -38.75
C CYS A 4 24.75 55.81 -40.04
N SER A 5 24.85 54.49 -40.09
CA SER A 5 24.60 53.74 -41.33
C SER A 5 24.10 52.33 -41.04
N GLU A 6 22.84 52.14 -41.41
CA GLU A 6 22.28 51.00 -42.15
C GLU A 6 22.50 49.55 -41.64
N ASN A 7 21.33 48.95 -41.44
CA ASN A 7 21.04 47.59 -41.02
C ASN A 7 20.92 46.67 -42.24
N PRO A 8 21.71 45.58 -42.36
CA PRO A 8 21.38 44.49 -43.26
C PRO A 8 20.58 43.40 -42.53
N ALA A 9 19.40 43.12 -43.07
CA ALA A 9 18.43 42.15 -42.58
C ALA A 9 19.03 40.73 -42.37
N ALA A 10 18.80 40.18 -41.18
CA ALA A 10 19.08 38.78 -40.86
C ALA A 10 18.02 37.84 -41.49
N PRO A 11 18.39 36.61 -41.89
CA PRO A 11 17.54 35.73 -42.68
C PRO A 11 16.40 35.12 -41.83
N LYS A 12 15.21 35.04 -42.44
CA LYS A 12 14.02 34.38 -41.87
C LYS A 12 14.30 32.89 -41.66
N LYS A 13 14.39 32.44 -40.40
CA LYS A 13 14.43 31.01 -40.08
C LYS A 13 13.01 30.44 -40.15
N ASN A 14 12.81 29.50 -41.07
CA ASN A 14 11.60 28.69 -41.17
C ASN A 14 11.41 27.89 -39.87
N VAL A 15 10.37 28.24 -39.11
CA VAL A 15 9.91 27.46 -37.96
C VAL A 15 9.06 26.31 -38.48
N VAL A 16 9.65 25.12 -38.56
CA VAL A 16 8.91 23.87 -38.78
C VAL A 16 8.25 23.50 -37.46
N TYR A 17 6.93 23.64 -37.37
CA TYR A 17 6.16 23.11 -36.26
C TYR A 17 6.12 21.58 -36.35
N VAL A 18 6.93 20.92 -35.53
CA VAL A 18 6.84 19.46 -35.33
C VAL A 18 5.56 19.20 -34.53
N ARG A 19 4.56 18.58 -35.17
CA ARG A 19 3.34 18.11 -34.51
C ARG A 19 3.72 17.18 -33.36
N ARG A 20 3.29 17.52 -32.14
CA ARG A 20 3.34 16.62 -30.99
C ARG A 20 2.51 15.37 -31.32
N ALA A 21 3.17 14.23 -31.43
CA ALA A 21 2.49 12.95 -31.44
C ALA A 21 1.80 12.75 -30.08
N GLU A 22 0.51 12.46 -30.11
CA GLU A 22 -0.27 12.04 -28.95
C GLU A 22 0.30 10.72 -28.43
N ARG A 23 0.94 10.74 -27.26
CA ARG A 23 1.42 9.53 -26.60
C ARG A 23 0.32 9.00 -25.69
N THR A 24 -0.63 8.25 -26.27
CA THR A 24 -1.48 7.33 -25.53
C THR A 24 -0.66 6.09 -25.19
N GLU A 25 -0.06 6.06 -24.00
CA GLU A 25 0.49 4.82 -23.45
C GLU A 25 -0.15 4.60 -22.08
N GLN A 26 -1.27 3.88 -22.09
CA GLN A 26 -1.80 3.20 -20.92
C GLN A 26 -0.74 2.22 -20.43
N ALA A 27 -0.31 2.38 -19.19
CA ALA A 27 0.53 1.40 -18.51
C ALA A 27 -0.15 0.02 -18.59
N PRO A 28 0.63 -1.07 -18.80
CA PRO A 28 0.05 -2.39 -18.99
C PRO A 28 -0.73 -2.78 -17.75
N ILE A 29 -2.04 -2.97 -17.91
CA ILE A 29 -2.87 -3.66 -16.94
C ILE A 29 -2.30 -5.07 -16.87
N CYS A 30 -1.61 -5.37 -15.76
CA CYS A 30 -1.06 -6.69 -15.46
C CYS A 30 -2.15 -7.73 -15.75
N LYS A 31 -1.84 -8.76 -16.55
CA LYS A 31 -2.82 -9.79 -16.95
C LYS A 31 -3.47 -10.37 -15.69
N THR A 32 -4.71 -9.98 -15.43
CA THR A 32 -5.42 -10.37 -14.21
C THR A 32 -5.71 -11.87 -14.27
N PRO A 33 -5.27 -12.68 -13.30
CA PRO A 33 -5.79 -14.04 -13.19
C PRO A 33 -7.32 -13.97 -13.08
N LYS A 34 -8.03 -15.01 -13.57
CA LYS A 34 -9.49 -15.08 -13.40
C LYS A 34 -9.78 -15.10 -11.89
N LEU A 35 -10.22 -13.97 -11.34
CA LEU A 35 -10.43 -13.74 -9.90
C LEU A 35 -11.31 -14.79 -9.21
N LYS A 36 -12.18 -15.46 -9.97
CA LYS A 36 -13.06 -16.54 -9.48
C LYS A 36 -12.31 -17.81 -9.05
N GLU A 37 -11.07 -18.00 -9.49
CA GLU A 37 -10.27 -19.21 -9.22
C GLU A 37 -9.22 -18.98 -8.13
N VAL A 38 -9.09 -17.75 -7.61
CA VAL A 38 -8.08 -17.42 -6.60
C VAL A 38 -8.63 -17.71 -5.20
N LEU A 39 -7.99 -18.66 -4.52
CA LEU A 39 -8.39 -19.11 -3.19
C LEU A 39 -7.85 -18.17 -2.10
N PRO A 40 -8.57 -18.03 -0.97
CA PRO A 40 -8.02 -17.42 0.24
C PRO A 40 -6.73 -18.10 0.69
N LEU A 41 -5.80 -17.32 1.23
CA LEU A 41 -4.61 -17.85 1.87
C LEU A 41 -5.01 -18.66 3.12
N LYS A 42 -4.29 -19.74 3.41
CA LYS A 42 -4.50 -20.53 4.64
C LYS A 42 -4.06 -19.74 5.87
N GLN A 43 -4.68 -19.99 7.02
CA GLN A 43 -4.32 -19.33 8.29
C GLN A 43 -2.81 -19.45 8.61
N SER A 44 -2.21 -20.61 8.39
CA SER A 44 -0.78 -20.85 8.62
C SER A 44 0.15 -19.95 7.79
N PHE A 45 -0.34 -19.30 6.73
CA PHE A 45 0.42 -18.29 6.01
C PHE A 45 0.78 -17.11 6.91
N PHE A 46 -0.13 -16.72 7.81
CA PHE A 46 -0.03 -15.52 8.64
C PHE A 46 0.66 -15.76 9.99
N GLU A 47 0.82 -17.03 10.39
CA GLU A 47 1.42 -17.46 11.66
C GLU A 47 2.96 -17.43 11.60
N CYS A 48 3.50 -16.27 11.29
CA CYS A 48 4.93 -15.97 11.35
C CYS A 48 5.14 -14.54 11.84
N ASP A 49 6.37 -14.20 12.18
CA ASP A 49 6.73 -12.87 12.63
C ASP A 49 6.27 -11.78 11.65
N ALA A 50 5.81 -10.62 12.16
CA ALA A 50 5.29 -9.54 11.32
C ALA A 50 6.28 -9.02 10.26
N VAL A 51 7.59 -9.01 10.56
CA VAL A 51 8.64 -8.58 9.63
C VAL A 51 8.84 -9.60 8.51
N ASP A 52 8.59 -10.88 8.77
CA ASP A 52 8.61 -11.95 7.76
C ASP A 52 7.31 -11.98 6.96
N LEU A 53 6.16 -11.73 7.60
CA LEU A 53 4.85 -11.68 6.96
C LEU A 53 4.73 -10.51 5.98
N ALA A 54 5.27 -9.34 6.34
CA ALA A 54 5.15 -8.12 5.56
C ALA A 54 5.57 -8.28 4.08
N PRO A 55 6.80 -8.72 3.74
CA PRO A 55 7.17 -8.94 2.34
C PRO A 55 6.35 -10.04 1.67
N ARG A 56 5.87 -11.05 2.41
CA ARG A 56 5.04 -12.15 1.87
C ARG A 56 3.65 -11.68 1.43
N LEU A 57 3.11 -10.64 2.08
CA LEU A 57 1.83 -10.03 1.72
C LEU A 57 1.90 -9.20 0.43
N LEU A 58 3.09 -8.76 0.00
CA LEU A 58 3.22 -8.01 -1.25
C LEU A 58 2.77 -8.87 -2.44
N GLY A 59 1.95 -8.27 -3.30
CA GLY A 59 1.39 -8.90 -4.50
C GLY A 59 0.15 -9.77 -4.26
N LYS A 60 -0.19 -10.06 -2.98
CA LYS A 60 -1.44 -10.72 -2.59
C LYS A 60 -2.64 -9.79 -2.78
N LEU A 61 -3.84 -10.36 -2.82
CA LEU A 61 -5.05 -9.64 -3.20
C LEU A 61 -5.99 -9.45 -2.00
N LEU A 62 -6.37 -8.21 -1.72
CA LEU A 62 -7.48 -7.89 -0.81
C LEU A 62 -8.78 -7.85 -1.62
N ARG A 63 -9.77 -8.62 -1.18
CA ARG A 63 -11.10 -8.66 -1.80
C ARG A 63 -12.18 -8.27 -0.81
N ARG A 64 -13.09 -7.40 -1.24
CA ARG A 64 -14.36 -7.13 -0.58
C ARG A 64 -15.40 -6.75 -1.62
N GLU A 65 -16.50 -7.50 -1.67
CA GLU A 65 -17.54 -7.35 -2.71
C GLU A 65 -16.93 -7.47 -4.12
N ASP A 66 -17.14 -6.48 -5.00
CA ASP A 66 -16.57 -6.40 -6.35
C ASP A 66 -15.16 -5.79 -6.39
N VAL A 67 -14.72 -5.19 -5.27
CA VAL A 67 -13.42 -4.52 -5.15
C VAL A 67 -12.32 -5.54 -4.89
N VAL A 68 -11.31 -5.53 -5.76
CA VAL A 68 -10.07 -6.28 -5.57
C VAL A 68 -8.88 -5.35 -5.72
N LEU A 69 -8.00 -5.41 -4.74
CA LEU A 69 -6.80 -4.57 -4.64
C LEU A 69 -5.56 -5.46 -4.49
N GLN A 70 -4.51 -5.22 -5.27
CA GLN A 70 -3.22 -5.86 -5.05
C GLN A 70 -2.43 -5.08 -4.01
N ILE A 71 -1.95 -5.73 -2.95
CA ILE A 71 -1.14 -5.11 -1.91
C ILE A 71 0.23 -4.74 -2.50
N THR A 72 0.58 -3.46 -2.48
CA THR A 72 1.84 -2.94 -3.05
C THR A 72 2.78 -2.35 -2.03
N GLU A 73 2.30 -2.06 -0.82
CA GLU A 73 3.10 -1.49 0.25
C GLU A 73 2.51 -1.84 1.62
N VAL A 74 3.38 -2.20 2.56
CA VAL A 74 3.02 -2.56 3.93
C VAL A 74 4.06 -2.06 4.95
N GLU A 75 3.67 -2.04 6.23
CA GLU A 75 4.59 -1.82 7.37
C GLU A 75 4.38 -2.86 8.46
N ALA A 76 5.47 -3.38 9.02
CA ALA A 76 5.43 -4.34 10.13
C ALA A 76 5.53 -3.64 11.50
N TYR A 77 4.84 -4.22 12.48
CA TYR A 77 4.84 -3.79 13.88
C TYR A 77 4.87 -5.01 14.80
N ARG A 78 5.76 -4.99 15.79
CA ARG A 78 5.92 -6.02 16.82
C ARG A 78 5.63 -5.44 18.21
N GLN A 79 5.34 -6.28 19.20
CA GLN A 79 5.04 -5.80 20.55
C GLN A 79 6.22 -5.07 21.21
N ASP A 80 7.46 -5.46 20.93
CA ASP A 80 8.69 -4.86 21.46
C ASP A 80 9.09 -3.53 20.79
N ASP A 81 8.32 -3.12 19.78
CA ASP A 81 8.51 -1.89 19.04
C ASP A 81 7.65 -0.76 19.60
N THR A 82 8.31 0.37 19.89
CA THR A 82 7.63 1.51 20.50
C THR A 82 6.70 2.24 19.55
N ALA A 83 6.68 1.96 18.25
CA ALA A 83 5.63 2.45 17.34
C ALA A 83 4.35 1.58 17.38
N CYS A 84 4.41 0.37 17.95
CA CYS A 84 3.30 -0.57 17.94
C CYS A 84 2.25 -0.28 19.03
N HIS A 85 0.98 -0.43 18.69
CA HIS A 85 -0.11 -0.32 19.68
C HIS A 85 -0.06 -1.42 20.74
N ALA A 86 0.51 -2.59 20.44
CA ALA A 86 0.63 -3.70 21.37
C ALA A 86 1.69 -3.48 22.48
N ARG A 87 2.54 -2.45 22.37
CA ARG A 87 3.65 -2.18 23.31
C ARG A 87 3.24 -2.08 24.78
N PHE A 88 1.99 -1.71 25.05
CA PHE A 88 1.42 -1.61 26.41
C PHE A 88 0.59 -2.83 26.83
N GLY A 89 0.65 -3.91 26.07
CA GLY A 89 -0.12 -5.12 26.32
C GLY A 89 -1.57 -5.05 25.84
N LYS A 90 -2.36 -5.98 26.35
CA LYS A 90 -3.73 -6.23 25.91
C LYS A 90 -4.71 -5.28 26.61
N THR A 91 -5.42 -4.49 25.81
CA THR A 91 -6.52 -3.61 26.20
C THR A 91 -7.74 -3.94 25.33
N PRO A 92 -8.96 -3.46 25.62
CA PRO A 92 -10.10 -3.67 24.72
C PRO A 92 -9.83 -3.23 23.27
N ARG A 93 -9.08 -2.14 23.09
CA ARG A 93 -8.69 -1.62 21.76
C ARG A 93 -7.64 -2.50 21.07
N THR A 94 -6.67 -3.01 21.82
CA THR A 94 -5.53 -3.76 21.27
C THR A 94 -5.74 -5.26 21.30
N ALA A 95 -6.80 -5.75 21.95
CA ALA A 95 -7.13 -7.17 22.06
C ALA A 95 -7.08 -7.94 20.72
N PRO A 96 -7.54 -7.38 19.58
CA PRO A 96 -7.43 -8.07 18.30
C PRO A 96 -5.98 -8.35 17.86
N LEU A 97 -5.01 -7.49 18.20
CA LEU A 97 -3.59 -7.69 17.87
C LEU A 97 -2.98 -8.92 18.54
N PHE A 98 -3.57 -9.36 19.65
CA PHE A 98 -3.13 -10.53 20.41
C PHE A 98 -3.89 -11.81 20.01
N GLY A 99 -4.73 -11.75 18.97
CA GLY A 99 -5.38 -12.93 18.42
C GLY A 99 -4.45 -13.75 17.52
N GLN A 100 -4.98 -14.81 16.93
CA GLN A 100 -4.26 -15.63 15.94
C GLN A 100 -3.94 -14.84 14.66
N GLY A 101 -2.80 -15.16 14.03
CA GLY A 101 -2.43 -14.63 12.72
C GLY A 101 -3.55 -14.81 11.67
N GLY A 102 -3.69 -13.82 10.79
CA GLY A 102 -4.66 -13.84 9.69
C GLY A 102 -6.00 -13.19 10.03
N HIS A 103 -6.16 -12.59 11.20
CA HIS A 103 -7.31 -11.74 11.51
C HIS A 103 -7.04 -10.28 11.15
N ALA A 104 -8.08 -9.52 10.85
CA ALA A 104 -7.99 -8.09 10.64
C ALA A 104 -7.87 -7.36 11.98
N TYR A 105 -6.95 -6.40 12.07
CA TYR A 105 -6.97 -5.38 13.11
C TYR A 105 -7.30 -4.03 12.48
N VAL A 106 -8.51 -3.55 12.76
CA VAL A 106 -9.04 -2.32 12.18
C VAL A 106 -9.25 -1.27 13.26
N TYR A 107 -8.70 -0.08 13.04
CA TYR A 107 -8.85 1.04 13.98
C TYR A 107 -9.02 2.37 13.25
N LEU A 108 -9.54 3.36 13.97
CA LEU A 108 -9.70 4.72 13.48
C LEU A 108 -8.49 5.57 13.90
N CYS A 109 -7.73 6.05 12.93
CA CYS A 109 -6.60 6.95 13.12
C CYS A 109 -7.08 8.40 13.06
N TYR A 110 -6.72 9.17 14.09
CA TYR A 110 -7.13 10.58 14.29
C TYR A 110 -8.65 10.84 14.18
N GLY A 111 -9.50 9.82 14.35
CA GLY A 111 -10.95 9.97 14.21
C GLY A 111 -11.48 9.99 12.78
N LEU A 112 -10.62 9.90 11.75
CA LEU A 112 -11.03 10.06 10.35
C LEU A 112 -10.69 8.86 9.45
N HIS A 113 -9.55 8.22 9.68
CA HIS A 113 -9.01 7.25 8.73
C HIS A 113 -9.07 5.83 9.28
N VAL A 114 -9.84 4.95 8.63
CA VAL A 114 -9.90 3.54 8.97
C VAL A 114 -8.64 2.85 8.44
N MET A 115 -7.84 2.31 9.35
CA MET A 115 -6.58 1.63 9.04
C MET A 115 -6.80 0.11 9.14
N LEU A 116 -6.36 -0.62 8.11
CA LEU A 116 -6.43 -2.07 8.06
C LEU A 116 -5.05 -2.68 8.31
N ASN A 117 -4.97 -3.57 9.29
CA ASN A 117 -3.79 -4.36 9.57
C ASN A 117 -4.16 -5.84 9.52
N VAL A 118 -3.16 -6.67 9.22
CA VAL A 118 -3.23 -8.13 9.27
C VAL A 118 -2.48 -8.59 10.51
N VAL A 119 -3.17 -9.21 11.46
CA VAL A 119 -2.54 -9.79 12.65
C VAL A 119 -1.57 -10.88 12.20
N ALA A 120 -0.38 -10.85 12.79
CA ALA A 120 0.72 -11.76 12.50
C ALA A 120 1.01 -12.64 13.72
N ASP A 121 1.85 -13.64 13.53
CA ASP A 121 2.33 -14.54 14.57
C ASP A 121 1.24 -15.43 15.20
N LYS A 122 1.62 -16.16 16.24
CA LYS A 122 0.74 -16.99 17.06
C LYS A 122 -0.10 -16.13 18.00
N ASP A 123 -1.17 -16.75 18.52
CA ASP A 123 -2.02 -16.14 19.55
C ASP A 123 -1.17 -15.64 20.74
N GLY A 124 -1.48 -14.44 21.21
CA GLY A 124 -0.84 -13.82 22.37
C GLY A 124 0.41 -12.98 22.10
N VAL A 125 0.94 -12.92 20.87
CA VAL A 125 2.22 -12.21 20.60
C VAL A 125 2.06 -10.70 20.40
N GLY A 126 0.92 -10.22 19.87
CA GLY A 126 0.71 -8.78 19.71
C GLY A 126 1.49 -8.16 18.53
N ALA A 127 1.36 -8.72 17.33
CA ALA A 127 2.06 -8.26 16.14
C ALA A 127 1.12 -8.13 14.93
N ALA A 128 1.41 -7.20 14.02
CA ALA A 128 0.60 -7.01 12.82
C ALA A 128 1.35 -6.30 11.69
N VAL A 129 0.78 -6.41 10.49
CA VAL A 129 1.23 -5.73 9.27
C VAL A 129 0.16 -4.75 8.80
N LEU A 130 0.49 -3.46 8.76
CA LEU A 130 -0.37 -2.41 8.20
C LEU A 130 -0.38 -2.49 6.67
N ILE A 131 -1.58 -2.49 6.08
CA ILE A 131 -1.74 -2.32 4.62
C ILE A 131 -1.70 -0.82 4.29
N ARG A 132 -0.67 -0.41 3.55
CA ARG A 132 -0.42 1.02 3.28
C ARG A 132 -0.89 1.48 1.93
N SER A 133 -0.59 0.70 0.89
CA SER A 133 -0.96 1.05 -0.47
C SER A 133 -1.30 -0.19 -1.25
N CYS A 134 -2.14 0.00 -2.26
CA CYS A 134 -2.53 -1.03 -3.20
C CYS A 134 -2.60 -0.49 -4.63
N ALA A 135 -2.55 -1.41 -5.60
CA ALA A 135 -2.97 -1.18 -6.96
C ALA A 135 -4.42 -1.67 -7.18
N PRO A 136 -5.24 -1.00 -8.01
CA PRO A 136 -6.58 -1.46 -8.31
C PRO A 136 -6.53 -2.66 -9.28
N VAL A 137 -7.34 -3.69 -9.02
CA VAL A 137 -7.46 -4.88 -9.89
C VAL A 137 -8.88 -4.99 -10.48
N SER A 138 -9.92 -4.83 -9.65
CA SER A 138 -11.32 -4.79 -10.07
C SER A 138 -12.16 -3.88 -9.15
N GLY A 139 -13.41 -3.62 -9.54
CA GLY A 139 -14.33 -2.77 -8.78
C GLY A 139 -13.97 -1.28 -8.83
N LEU A 140 -13.42 -0.81 -9.96
CA LEU A 140 -12.90 0.55 -10.10
C LEU A 140 -13.98 1.61 -9.84
N GLU A 141 -15.19 1.43 -10.37
CA GLU A 141 -16.30 2.37 -10.16
C GLU A 141 -16.67 2.49 -8.67
N THR A 142 -16.74 1.34 -7.98
CA THR A 142 -16.95 1.28 -6.52
C THR A 142 -15.82 1.97 -5.76
N ILE A 143 -14.56 1.74 -6.13
CA ILE A 143 -13.40 2.42 -5.54
C ILE A 143 -13.50 3.94 -5.75
N GLN A 144 -13.73 4.40 -6.98
CA GLN A 144 -13.79 5.83 -7.32
C GLN A 144 -14.94 6.53 -6.57
N THR A 145 -16.09 5.88 -6.47
CA THR A 145 -17.26 6.37 -5.73
C THR A 145 -16.95 6.51 -4.25
N ARG A 146 -16.44 5.46 -3.60
CA ARG A 146 -16.08 5.50 -2.16
C ARG A 146 -14.96 6.51 -1.88
N ARG A 147 -14.01 6.66 -2.79
CA ARG A 147 -12.87 7.58 -2.67
C ARG A 147 -13.19 9.00 -3.10
N LYS A 148 -14.36 9.25 -3.71
CA LYS A 148 -14.72 10.53 -4.37
C LYS A 148 -13.60 11.02 -5.29
N GLN A 149 -13.01 10.11 -6.05
CA GLN A 149 -11.82 10.37 -6.87
C GLN A 149 -11.93 9.61 -8.18
N GLN A 150 -12.09 10.33 -9.29
CA GLN A 150 -12.31 9.72 -10.61
C GLN A 150 -11.01 9.33 -11.32
N THR A 151 -9.86 9.87 -10.92
CA THR A 151 -8.58 9.52 -11.57
C THR A 151 -8.05 8.17 -11.11
N ILE A 152 -7.60 7.33 -12.04
CA ILE A 152 -6.90 6.05 -11.77
C ILE A 152 -5.40 6.30 -11.55
N LYS A 153 -5.05 7.44 -10.93
CA LYS A 153 -3.67 7.79 -10.58
C LYS A 153 -3.35 7.27 -9.18
N PRO A 154 -2.05 7.17 -8.81
CA PRO A 154 -1.64 6.68 -7.49
C PRO A 154 -2.38 7.33 -6.31
N ILE A 155 -2.80 8.58 -6.43
CA ILE A 155 -3.60 9.29 -5.42
C ILE A 155 -4.83 8.50 -4.94
N LEU A 156 -5.39 7.62 -5.76
CA LEU A 156 -6.57 6.82 -5.46
C LEU A 156 -6.32 5.85 -4.29
N LEU A 157 -5.14 5.20 -4.26
CA LEU A 157 -4.85 4.06 -3.36
C LEU A 157 -3.47 4.11 -2.68
N THR A 158 -2.72 5.21 -2.81
CA THR A 158 -1.45 5.39 -2.08
C THR A 158 -1.66 6.03 -0.71
N GLY A 159 -1.85 5.22 0.33
CA GLY A 159 -2.00 5.65 1.71
C GLY A 159 -3.00 4.80 2.50
N PRO A 160 -2.71 4.44 3.76
CA PRO A 160 -3.43 3.38 4.47
C PRO A 160 -4.92 3.71 4.67
N GLY A 161 -5.25 4.95 5.03
CA GLY A 161 -6.64 5.40 5.17
C GLY A 161 -7.42 5.40 3.84
N LYS A 162 -6.73 5.46 2.70
CA LYS A 162 -7.35 5.35 1.38
C LYS A 162 -7.78 3.92 1.09
N ILE A 163 -7.01 2.94 1.54
CA ILE A 163 -7.34 1.52 1.40
C ILE A 163 -8.60 1.20 2.20
N GLY A 164 -8.67 1.64 3.46
CA GLY A 164 -9.88 1.49 4.27
C GLY A 164 -11.12 2.09 3.60
N GLN A 165 -11.00 3.29 3.03
CA GLN A 165 -12.10 3.92 2.30
C GLN A 165 -12.47 3.20 1.00
N ALA A 166 -11.50 2.79 0.19
CA ALA A 166 -11.75 2.07 -1.07
C ALA A 166 -12.49 0.73 -0.84
N LEU A 167 -12.14 0.04 0.24
CA LEU A 167 -12.81 -1.20 0.65
C LEU A 167 -14.14 -0.94 1.38
N GLY A 168 -14.44 0.28 1.81
CA GLY A 168 -15.65 0.60 2.58
C GLY A 168 -15.63 0.05 4.00
N LEU A 169 -14.45 0.01 4.63
CA LEU A 169 -14.27 -0.58 5.96
C LEU A 169 -14.74 0.36 7.07
N THR A 170 -15.26 -0.25 8.12
CA THR A 170 -15.50 0.35 9.45
C THR A 170 -14.73 -0.46 10.50
N THR A 171 -14.68 0.02 11.74
CA THR A 171 -14.02 -0.69 12.85
C THR A 171 -14.69 -2.02 13.21
N GLN A 172 -15.90 -2.29 12.73
CA GLN A 172 -16.60 -3.57 12.91
C GLN A 172 -15.91 -4.75 12.22
N TRP A 173 -15.01 -4.48 11.27
CA TRP A 173 -14.19 -5.50 10.63
C TRP A 173 -12.99 -5.93 11.48
N SER A 174 -12.76 -5.32 12.65
CA SER A 174 -11.70 -5.78 13.54
C SER A 174 -12.04 -7.18 14.08
N SER A 175 -11.02 -8.02 14.24
CA SER A 175 -11.10 -9.45 14.55
C SER A 175 -11.74 -10.32 13.45
N HIS A 176 -11.99 -9.79 12.24
CA HIS A 176 -12.51 -10.60 11.14
C HIS A 176 -11.43 -11.55 10.57
N PRO A 177 -11.72 -12.84 10.34
CA PRO A 177 -10.75 -13.77 9.73
C PRO A 177 -10.59 -13.47 8.22
N LEU A 178 -9.36 -13.22 7.78
CA LEU A 178 -9.05 -12.86 6.38
C LEU A 178 -8.79 -14.08 5.48
N PHE A 179 -8.75 -15.28 6.06
CA PHE A 179 -8.42 -16.56 5.39
C PHE A 179 -9.65 -17.41 5.06
N SER A 180 -10.86 -16.94 5.39
CA SER A 180 -12.12 -17.65 5.16
C SER A 180 -13.12 -16.74 4.45
N PRO A 181 -14.04 -17.27 3.64
CA PRO A 181 -15.13 -16.48 3.09
C PRO A 181 -15.91 -15.77 4.19
N GLY A 182 -16.09 -14.46 4.05
CA GLY A 182 -16.71 -13.63 5.11
C GLY A 182 -16.97 -12.18 4.71
N GLY A 183 -16.63 -11.80 3.47
CA GLY A 183 -16.83 -10.46 2.93
C GLY A 183 -15.56 -9.60 2.93
N LEU A 184 -14.50 -10.01 3.63
CA LEU A 184 -13.16 -9.43 3.51
C LEU A 184 -12.11 -10.53 3.56
N GLU A 185 -11.45 -10.80 2.44
CA GLU A 185 -10.46 -11.87 2.35
C GLU A 185 -9.13 -11.41 1.78
N ILE A 186 -8.05 -12.09 2.17
CA ILE A 186 -6.77 -12.05 1.47
C ILE A 186 -6.64 -13.33 0.64
N LEU A 187 -6.58 -13.14 -0.67
CA LEU A 187 -6.40 -14.20 -1.64
C LEU A 187 -4.94 -14.30 -2.05
N ASP A 188 -4.58 -15.47 -2.58
CA ASP A 188 -3.26 -15.64 -3.17
C ASP A 188 -3.05 -14.69 -4.37
N GLY A 189 -1.80 -14.48 -4.74
CA GLY A 189 -1.41 -13.53 -5.79
C GLY A 189 0.07 -13.65 -6.11
N SER A 190 0.50 -12.96 -7.16
CA SER A 190 1.90 -13.02 -7.60
C SER A 190 2.86 -12.59 -6.50
N SER A 191 4.06 -13.18 -6.49
CA SER A 191 5.17 -12.65 -5.71
C SER A 191 5.86 -11.55 -6.52
N PRO A 192 6.30 -10.44 -5.91
CA PRO A 192 7.03 -9.40 -6.61
C PRO A 192 8.46 -9.86 -6.98
N ASP A 193 8.95 -9.45 -8.14
CA ASP A 193 10.32 -9.75 -8.58
C ASP A 193 11.38 -9.01 -7.74
N ALA A 194 11.04 -7.83 -7.23
CA ALA A 194 11.91 -7.02 -6.41
C ALA A 194 11.12 -6.24 -5.35
N ILE A 195 11.70 -6.16 -4.15
CA ILE A 195 11.13 -5.48 -2.99
C ILE A 195 12.02 -4.31 -2.60
N LEU A 196 11.39 -3.20 -2.25
CA LEU A 196 12.01 -2.06 -1.61
C LEU A 196 11.77 -2.12 -0.10
N VAL A 197 12.77 -1.72 0.68
CA VAL A 197 12.73 -1.61 2.14
C VAL A 197 13.10 -0.23 2.62
N GLY A 198 12.51 0.24 3.72
CA GLY A 198 12.81 1.55 4.28
C GLY A 198 12.22 1.75 5.68
N PRO A 199 12.46 2.92 6.30
CA PRO A 199 11.82 3.30 7.55
C PRO A 199 10.31 3.51 7.34
N ARG A 200 9.56 3.27 8.40
CA ARG A 200 8.10 3.44 8.45
C ARG A 200 7.72 4.92 8.50
N VAL A 201 6.48 5.24 8.12
CA VAL A 201 6.01 6.62 7.96
C VAL A 201 5.13 7.04 9.12
N GLY A 202 5.34 8.25 9.66
CA GLY A 202 4.46 8.85 10.67
C GLY A 202 4.64 8.25 12.06
N ILE A 203 5.84 7.74 12.36
CA ILE A 203 6.20 7.13 13.65
C ILE A 203 7.31 7.89 14.38
N GLU A 204 7.48 9.18 14.10
CA GLU A 204 8.57 10.01 14.64
C GLU A 204 8.53 10.14 16.18
N TYR A 205 7.40 9.78 16.80
CA TYR A 205 7.24 9.70 18.25
C TYR A 205 7.84 8.44 18.89
N ALA A 206 8.22 7.44 18.09
CA ALA A 206 8.81 6.20 18.58
C ALA A 206 10.28 6.39 18.94
N LEU A 207 10.88 5.40 19.62
CA LEU A 207 12.31 5.42 19.93
C LEU A 207 13.15 5.47 18.65
N PRO A 208 14.33 6.12 18.67
CA PRO A 208 15.18 6.26 17.49
C PRO A 208 15.48 4.95 16.76
N LYS A 209 15.71 3.85 17.50
CA LYS A 209 15.94 2.52 16.94
C LYS A 209 14.75 2.01 16.09
N ASP A 210 13.53 2.33 16.51
CA ASP A 210 12.30 1.85 15.89
C ASP A 210 11.89 2.75 14.71
N VAL A 211 12.25 4.05 14.77
CA VAL A 211 12.07 5.02 13.68
C VAL A 211 12.95 4.65 12.47
N ILE A 212 14.20 4.24 12.70
CA ILE A 212 15.13 3.88 11.62
C ILE A 212 14.99 2.42 11.15
N ALA A 213 14.22 1.60 11.85
CA ALA A 213 14.01 0.20 11.50
C ALA A 213 13.41 0.06 10.09
N LEU A 214 14.02 -0.78 9.26
CA LEU A 214 13.61 -0.98 7.86
C LEU A 214 12.41 -1.93 7.73
N TRP A 215 11.31 -1.57 8.38
CA TRP A 215 10.10 -2.40 8.48
C TRP A 215 8.94 -1.88 7.61
N ARG A 216 9.26 -1.06 6.60
CA ARG A 216 8.35 -0.69 5.51
C ARG A 216 8.80 -1.41 4.24
N PHE A 217 7.87 -2.11 3.60
CA PHE A 217 8.14 -2.93 2.43
C PHE A 217 7.23 -2.50 1.28
N ALA A 218 7.77 -2.44 0.06
CA ALA A 218 7.00 -2.08 -1.12
C ALA A 218 7.46 -2.86 -2.37
N ILE A 219 6.57 -3.07 -3.32
CA ILE A 219 6.93 -3.63 -4.63
C ILE A 219 7.78 -2.60 -5.39
N ALA A 220 8.90 -3.00 -5.99
CA ALA A 220 9.72 -2.12 -6.81
C ALA A 220 9.06 -1.82 -8.17
N GLY A 221 9.30 -0.63 -8.72
CA GLY A 221 8.85 -0.26 -10.07
C GLY A 221 7.35 0.08 -10.21
N THR A 222 6.52 -0.20 -9.21
CA THR A 222 5.09 0.17 -9.26
C THR A 222 4.85 1.63 -8.88
N PRO A 223 3.93 2.35 -9.56
CA PRO A 223 3.58 3.72 -9.17
C PRO A 223 2.70 3.77 -7.91
N TRP A 224 2.22 2.62 -7.44
CA TRP A 224 1.28 2.46 -6.32
C TRP A 224 1.95 2.36 -4.94
N VAL A 225 3.05 3.11 -4.75
CA VAL A 225 3.73 3.25 -3.45
C VAL A 225 3.47 4.65 -2.89
N SER A 226 3.15 4.76 -1.60
CA SER A 226 2.93 6.04 -0.94
C SER A 226 4.22 6.84 -0.73
N ALA A 227 4.08 8.14 -0.48
CA ALA A 227 5.18 9.01 -0.10
C ALA A 227 5.58 8.79 1.38
N PRO A 228 6.84 9.09 1.77
CA PRO A 228 7.96 9.44 0.91
C PRO A 228 8.56 8.20 0.23
N ARG A 229 8.93 8.29 -1.05
CA ARG A 229 9.50 7.14 -1.81
C ARG A 229 11.02 7.11 -1.78
N ASN A 230 11.66 8.26 -1.61
CA ASN A 230 13.11 8.42 -1.55
C ASN A 230 13.74 7.81 -0.29
N THR A 231 12.93 7.38 0.69
CA THR A 231 13.39 6.67 1.89
C THR A 231 13.47 5.15 1.67
N LEU A 232 12.99 4.66 0.53
CA LEU A 232 12.99 3.24 0.19
C LEU A 232 14.23 2.91 -0.67
N GLN A 233 14.84 1.75 -0.41
CA GLN A 233 15.98 1.22 -1.16
C GLN A 233 15.72 -0.23 -1.54
N LEU A 234 16.36 -0.72 -2.61
CA LEU A 234 16.26 -2.12 -3.00
C LEU A 234 16.73 -3.03 -1.85
N GLN A 235 15.90 -4.01 -1.52
CA GLN A 235 16.29 -5.06 -0.59
C GLN A 235 17.43 -5.85 -1.23
N LYS A 236 18.59 -5.84 -0.59
CA LYS A 236 19.70 -6.69 -1.00
C LYS A 236 19.40 -8.10 -0.51
N HIS A 237 19.46 -9.09 -1.41
CA HIS A 237 19.55 -10.49 -0.99
C HIS A 237 20.87 -10.65 -0.25
N LEU A 238 20.79 -10.99 1.04
CA LEU A 238 21.95 -11.41 1.84
C LEU A 238 22.34 -12.84 1.44
#